data_AF-A0A955T618-F1
#
_entry.id   AF-A0A955T618-F1
#
_cell.length_a   1.000
_cell.length_b   1.000
_cell.length_c   1.000
_cell.angle_alpha   90.00
_cell.angle_beta   90.00
_cell.angle_gamma   90.00
#
_symmetry.space_group_name_H-M   'P 1'
#
loop_
_entity.id
_entity.type
_entity.pdbx_description
1 polymer ?
#
loop_
_entity_poly.entity_id
_entity_poly.type
_entity_poly.pdbx_seq_one_letter_code
_entity_poly.pdbx_strand_id
1 'polypeptide(L)'
;MKTLRNQHSESTLRRYSNEIGRMHSFYRDVEKGDRYALTYHPTIGTTLELNGKFLGVVPSPEFARLYFGIWLGENPVSDSLREGLLGLK
;
A
#
# COMPACT_ATOMS: atom_id res chain seq x y z
N MET A 1 0.63 5.59 -10.38
CA MET A 1 -0.64 4.94 -10.01
C MET A 1 -1.75 5.99 -9.96
N LYS A 2 -2.94 5.74 -10.54
CA LYS A 2 -4.06 6.71 -10.60
C LYS A 2 -4.70 6.93 -9.22
N THR A 3 -4.78 5.89 -8.40
CA THR A 3 -5.42 5.91 -7.08
C THR A 3 -4.80 6.89 -6.08
N LEU A 4 -3.48 6.83 -5.86
CA LEU A 4 -2.80 7.74 -4.92
C LEU A 4 -2.97 9.22 -5.31
N ARG A 5 -3.05 9.52 -6.62
CA ARG A 5 -3.34 10.87 -7.14
C ARG A 5 -4.77 11.33 -6.89
N ASN A 6 -5.72 10.40 -6.81
CA ASN A 6 -7.09 10.73 -6.46
C ASN A 6 -7.27 10.92 -4.94
N GLN A 7 -6.40 10.32 -4.13
CA GLN A 7 -6.51 10.32 -2.66
C GLN A 7 -5.69 11.44 -1.98
N HIS A 8 -4.63 11.91 -2.62
CA HIS A 8 -3.68 12.85 -2.00
C HIS A 8 -3.28 14.00 -2.93
N SER A 9 -2.94 15.14 -2.31
CA SER A 9 -2.41 16.31 -3.01
C SER A 9 -1.05 16.02 -3.66
N GLU A 10 -0.69 16.80 -4.69
CA GLU A 10 0.63 16.70 -5.31
C GLU A 10 1.78 16.92 -4.31
N SER A 11 1.62 17.84 -3.35
CA SER A 11 2.62 18.08 -2.30
C SER A 11 2.87 16.85 -1.45
N THR A 12 1.81 16.11 -1.10
CA THR A 12 1.92 14.86 -0.35
C THR A 12 2.64 13.80 -1.19
N LEU A 13 2.27 13.64 -2.46
CA LEU A 13 2.90 12.65 -3.33
C LEU A 13 4.37 12.95 -3.63
N ARG A 14 4.75 14.23 -3.73
CA ARG A 14 6.15 14.64 -3.88
C ARG A 14 6.95 14.29 -2.62
N ARG A 15 6.38 14.53 -1.43
CA ARG A 15 7.01 14.20 -0.15
C ARG A 15 7.35 12.72 0.00
N TYR A 16 6.48 11.82 -0.48
CA TYR A 16 6.66 10.36 -0.38
C TYR A 16 7.11 9.71 -1.69
N SER A 17 7.63 10.49 -2.63
CA SER A 17 7.95 10.00 -3.98
C SER A 17 8.99 8.90 -4.00
N ASN A 18 9.99 8.96 -3.11
CA ASN A 18 11.04 7.95 -2.98
C ASN A 18 10.48 6.63 -2.44
N GLU A 19 9.65 6.68 -1.41
CA GLU A 19 9.01 5.52 -0.79
C GLU A 19 8.02 4.86 -1.74
N ILE A 20 7.22 5.66 -2.43
CA ILE A 20 6.29 5.20 -3.48
C ILE A 20 7.08 4.53 -4.61
N GLY A 21 8.16 5.16 -5.08
CA GLY A 21 9.03 4.60 -6.12
C GLY A 21 9.65 3.27 -5.70
N ARG A 22 10.16 3.20 -4.46
CA ARG A 22 10.73 1.98 -3.87
C ARG A 22 9.69 0.86 -3.79
N MET A 23 8.50 1.13 -3.25
CA MET A 23 7.41 0.16 -3.20
C MET A 23 7.03 -0.33 -4.60
N HIS A 24 6.88 0.58 -5.56
CA HIS A 24 6.54 0.23 -6.94
C HIS A 24 7.62 -0.62 -7.62
N SER A 25 8.90 -0.41 -7.31
CA SER A 25 10.01 -1.18 -7.88
C SER A 25 10.02 -2.66 -7.47
N PHE A 26 9.29 -3.02 -6.40
CA PHE A 26 9.20 -4.40 -5.93
C PHE A 26 8.20 -5.22 -6.73
N TYR A 27 7.15 -4.60 -7.28
CA TYR A 27 6.13 -5.30 -8.05
C TYR A 27 6.72 -5.97 -9.30
N ARG A 28 6.16 -7.12 -9.60
CA ARG A 28 6.44 -8.03 -10.71
C ARG A 28 5.14 -8.34 -11.44
N ASP A 29 5.28 -8.86 -12.65
CA ASP A 29 4.14 -9.39 -13.40
C ASP A 29 3.48 -10.54 -12.62
N VAL A 30 2.17 -10.68 -12.79
CA VAL A 30 1.36 -11.68 -12.09
C VAL A 30 0.54 -12.51 -13.06
N GLU A 31 0.35 -13.76 -12.70
CA GLU A 31 -0.55 -14.69 -13.37
C GLU A 31 -1.79 -14.97 -12.52
N LYS A 32 -2.79 -15.62 -13.12
CA LYS A 32 -4.00 -16.01 -12.39
C LYS A 32 -3.64 -16.98 -11.25
N GLY A 33 -3.94 -16.57 -10.02
CA GLY A 33 -3.65 -17.36 -8.81
C GLY A 33 -2.52 -16.76 -7.97
N ASP A 34 -1.74 -15.84 -8.53
CA ASP A 34 -0.73 -15.11 -7.78
C ASP A 34 -1.36 -14.18 -6.74
N ARG A 35 -0.66 -14.04 -5.62
CA ARG A 35 -1.08 -13.20 -4.51
C ARG A 35 0.06 -12.35 -4.00
N TYR A 36 -0.13 -11.04 -4.05
CA TYR A 36 0.63 -10.11 -3.23
C TYR A 36 0.13 -10.08 -1.79
N ALA A 37 1.06 -9.99 -0.85
CA ALA A 37 0.78 -9.64 0.54
C ALA A 37 1.53 -8.36 0.90
N LEU A 38 0.79 -7.39 1.46
CA LEU A 38 1.34 -6.18 2.06
C LEU A 38 1.22 -6.31 3.57
N THR A 39 2.33 -6.24 4.30
CA THR A 39 2.33 -6.40 5.77
C THR A 39 3.03 -5.22 6.40
N TYR A 40 2.41 -4.61 7.41
CA TYR A 40 3.05 -3.57 8.22
C TYR A 40 3.57 -4.17 9.52
N HIS A 41 4.87 -4.03 9.74
CA HIS A 41 5.54 -4.38 10.99
C HIS A 41 6.02 -3.09 11.66
N PRO A 42 5.62 -2.79 12.91
CA PRO A 42 5.99 -1.53 13.57
C PRO A 42 7.49 -1.26 13.67
N THR A 43 8.32 -2.30 13.74
CA THR A 43 9.79 -2.21 13.89
C THR A 43 10.54 -2.28 12.57
N ILE A 44 9.91 -2.73 11.47
CA ILE A 44 10.56 -3.02 10.18
C ILE A 44 10.02 -2.10 9.07
N GLY A 45 8.73 -1.76 9.12
CA GLY A 45 8.01 -1.01 8.09
C GLY A 45 7.08 -1.88 7.27
N THR A 46 6.77 -1.43 6.05
CA THR A 46 5.85 -2.12 5.14
C THR A 46 6.63 -3.06 4.23
N THR A 47 6.32 -4.36 4.30
CA THR A 47 6.90 -5.40 3.44
C THR A 47 5.95 -5.75 2.30
N LEU A 48 6.53 -6.18 1.18
CA LEU A 48 5.81 -6.76 0.05
C LEU A 48 6.29 -8.18 -0.19
N GLU A 49 5.35 -9.10 -0.33
CA GLU A 49 5.60 -10.49 -0.70
C GLU A 49 4.75 -10.88 -1.91
N LEU A 50 5.26 -11.76 -2.75
CA LEU A 50 4.51 -12.43 -3.82
C LEU A 50 4.56 -13.93 -3.59
N ASN A 51 3.41 -14.56 -3.40
CA ASN A 51 3.29 -16.00 -3.12
C ASN A 51 4.17 -16.45 -1.94
N GLY A 52 4.23 -15.62 -0.89
CA GLY A 52 5.05 -15.87 0.31
C GLY A 52 6.54 -15.59 0.14
N LYS A 53 6.99 -15.14 -1.04
CA LYS A 53 8.37 -14.72 -1.27
C LYS A 53 8.52 -13.23 -1.04
N PHE A 54 9.40 -12.86 -0.10
CA PHE A 54 9.77 -11.48 0.17
C PHE A 54 10.36 -10.78 -1.06
N LEU A 55 9.85 -9.59 -1.36
CA LEU A 55 10.30 -8.75 -2.48
C LEU A 55 10.98 -7.47 -2.01
N GLY A 56 10.61 -6.95 -0.84
CA GLY A 56 11.21 -5.73 -0.33
C GLY A 56 10.48 -5.13 0.87
N VAL A 57 11.08 -4.06 1.40
CA VAL A 57 10.58 -3.31 2.54
C VAL A 57 10.74 -1.80 2.32
N VAL A 58 9.76 -1.05 2.80
CA VAL A 58 9.82 0.42 2.97
C VAL A 58 9.73 0.74 4.48
N PRO A 59 10.85 1.12 5.12
CA PRO A 59 10.92 1.34 6.57
C PRO A 59 10.41 2.75 6.96
N SER A 60 9.14 3.05 6.69
CA SER A 60 8.52 4.32 7.08
C SER A 60 7.09 4.12 7.58
N PRO A 61 6.78 4.51 8.84
CA PRO A 61 5.43 4.44 9.38
C PRO A 61 4.49 5.47 8.73
N GLU A 62 5.00 6.63 8.33
CA GLU A 62 4.25 7.65 7.58
C GLU A 62 3.83 7.11 6.22
N PHE A 63 4.75 6.47 5.51
CA PHE A 63 4.45 5.81 4.25
C PHE A 63 3.42 4.71 4.43
N ALA A 64 3.51 3.90 5.49
CA ALA A 64 2.52 2.88 5.78
C ALA A 64 1.11 3.49 5.91
N ARG A 65 0.96 4.58 6.68
CA ARG A 65 -0.34 5.28 6.80
C ARG A 65 -0.87 5.75 5.45
N LEU A 66 0.00 6.31 4.61
CA LEU A 66 -0.36 6.74 3.26
C LEU A 66 -0.81 5.55 2.38
N TYR A 67 -0.01 4.49 2.35
CA TYR A 67 -0.20 3.39 1.40
C TYR A 67 -1.35 2.45 1.79
N PHE A 68 -1.50 2.13 3.08
CA PHE A 68 -2.69 1.41 3.56
C PHE A 68 -3.96 2.26 3.50
N GLY A 69 -3.81 3.59 3.49
CA GLY A 69 -4.88 4.55 3.23
C GLY A 69 -5.62 4.30 1.91
N ILE A 70 -4.98 3.62 0.93
CA ILE A 70 -5.63 3.17 -0.30
C ILE A 70 -6.93 2.39 0.00
N TRP A 71 -6.92 1.55 1.03
CA TRP A 71 -8.05 0.70 1.40
C TRP A 71 -8.74 1.14 2.69
N LEU A 72 -7.99 1.69 3.65
CA LEU A 72 -8.49 1.97 5.00
C LEU A 72 -8.73 3.46 5.27
N GLY A 73 -8.26 4.34 4.38
CA GLY A 73 -8.36 5.79 4.53
C GLY A 73 -9.78 6.34 4.30
N GLU A 74 -9.91 7.66 4.38
CA GLU A 74 -11.20 8.35 4.23
C GLU A 74 -11.76 8.31 2.81
N ASN A 75 -10.89 8.26 1.80
CA ASN A 75 -11.27 8.15 0.39
C ASN A 75 -10.78 6.80 -0.16
N PRO A 76 -11.29 5.64 0.31
CA PRO A 76 -10.78 4.33 -0.08
C PRO A 76 -11.08 4.02 -1.55
N VAL A 77 -10.40 3.02 -2.10
CA VAL A 77 -10.74 2.48 -3.44
C VAL A 77 -12.12 1.84 -3.51
N SER A 78 -12.68 1.45 -2.36
CA SER A 78 -13.99 0.83 -2.23
C SER A 78 -14.47 0.95 -0.77
N ASP A 79 -15.63 1.58 -0.58
CA ASP A 79 -16.23 1.74 0.75
C ASP A 79 -16.63 0.39 1.35
N SER A 80 -17.25 -0.49 0.54
CA SER A 80 -17.67 -1.81 1.00
C SER A 80 -16.52 -2.71 1.42
N LEU A 81 -15.36 -2.60 0.75
CA LEU A 81 -14.13 -3.28 1.15
C LEU A 81 -13.56 -2.69 2.44
N ARG A 82 -13.52 -1.35 2.55
CA ARG A 82 -13.07 -0.66 3.76
C ARG A 82 -13.89 -1.09 4.97
N GLU A 83 -15.21 -1.05 4.88
CA GLU A 83 -16.11 -1.49 5.94
C GLU A 83 -15.88 -2.94 6.33
N GLY A 84 -15.70 -3.83 5.36
CA GLY A 84 -15.38 -5.24 5.60
C GLY A 84 -14.05 -5.44 6.31
N LEU A 85 -13.02 -4.68 5.95
CA LEU A 85 -11.70 -4.74 6.60
C LEU A 85 -11.71 -4.15 8.03
N LEU A 86 -12.59 -3.18 8.29
CA LEU A 86 -12.73 -2.53 9.60
C LEU A 86 -13.75 -3.24 10.52
N GLY A 87 -14.47 -4.26 10.02
CA GLY A 87 -15.50 -4.95 10.79
C GLY A 87 -16.73 -4.08 11.09
N LEU A 88 -17.05 -3.14 10.20
CA LEU A 88 -18.21 -2.23 10.33
C LEU A 88 -19.52 -2.82 9.77
N LYS A 89 -19.51 -4.12 9.45
CA LYS A 89 -20.64 -4.89 8.93
C LYS A 89 -21.04 -6.00 9.89
#